data_AF-A0A8S2QBG2-F1
#
_entry.id   AF-A0A8S2QBG2-F1
#
_cell.length_a   1.000
_cell.length_b   1.000
_cell.length_c   1.000
_cell.angle_alpha   90.00
_cell.angle_beta   90.00
_cell.angle_gamma   90.00
#
_symmetry.space_group_name_H-M   'P 1'
#
loop_
_entity.id
_entity.type
_entity.pdbx_description
1 polymer ?
#
loop_
_entity_poly.entity_id
_entity_poly.type
_entity_poly.pdbx_seq_one_letter_code
_entity_poly.pdbx_strand_id
1 'polypeptide(L)'
;MATKPRPITLKSNAGKLSPPLPVNNAPLPIHSSTLSQQFADIIRRYKYHLQHVQRLFKETDKSYNEINETRVLTSDKISKMQIAKSDREYLDALKTRPLALIICSQTYSGKSRFVNELLNETLLPESPHINKNDVVRMVRIK
;
A
#
# COMPACT_ATOMS: atom_id res chain seq x y z
N MET A 1 -29.47 0.92 57.07
CA MET A 1 -28.21 0.21 56.75
C MET A 1 -27.82 0.57 55.32
N ALA A 2 -26.85 1.46 55.15
CA ALA A 2 -26.46 1.98 53.83
C ALA A 2 -25.24 1.21 53.29
N THR A 3 -25.42 0.49 52.19
CA THR A 3 -24.35 -0.24 51.50
C THR A 3 -23.54 0.71 50.62
N LYS A 4 -22.25 0.90 50.95
CA LYS A 4 -21.29 1.65 50.13
C LYS A 4 -21.14 1.02 48.73
N PRO A 5 -21.04 1.81 47.65
CA PRO A 5 -20.71 1.28 46.33
C PRO A 5 -19.23 0.89 46.26
N ARG A 6 -18.94 -0.28 45.65
CA ARG A 6 -17.57 -0.73 45.36
C ARG A 6 -16.95 0.10 44.22
N PRO A 7 -15.66 0.43 44.29
CA PRO A 7 -14.96 1.10 43.21
C PRO A 7 -14.77 0.15 42.02
N ILE A 8 -15.10 0.63 40.81
CA ILE A 8 -14.81 -0.04 39.55
C ILE A 8 -13.38 0.32 39.17
N THR A 9 -12.47 -0.64 39.23
CA THR A 9 -11.11 -0.51 38.71
C THR A 9 -11.14 -0.63 37.18
N LEU A 10 -11.10 0.51 36.49
CA LEU A 10 -10.80 0.56 35.05
C LEU A 10 -9.35 0.09 34.86
N LYS A 11 -9.17 -1.16 34.40
CA LYS A 11 -7.89 -1.60 33.85
C LYS A 11 -7.66 -0.83 32.56
N SER A 12 -6.82 0.20 32.60
CA SER A 12 -6.27 0.80 31.39
C SER A 12 -5.35 -0.22 30.72
N ASN A 13 -5.92 -1.04 29.84
CA ASN A 13 -5.12 -1.63 28.76
C ASN A 13 -4.82 -0.48 27.81
N ALA A 14 -3.79 0.31 28.15
CA ALA A 14 -3.05 1.06 27.18
C ALA A 14 -2.56 0.03 26.16
N GLY A 15 -3.29 -0.08 25.05
CA GLY A 15 -2.84 -0.84 23.90
C GLY A 15 -1.39 -0.44 23.68
N LYS A 16 -0.49 -1.41 23.66
CA LYS A 16 0.87 -1.22 23.18
C LYS A 16 0.74 -0.76 21.73
N LEU A 17 0.58 0.55 21.54
CA LEU A 17 0.93 1.23 20.32
C LEU A 17 2.41 0.93 20.15
N SER A 18 2.70 -0.04 19.29
CA SER A 18 4.04 -0.26 18.77
C SER A 18 4.58 1.11 18.38
N PRO A 19 5.80 1.49 18.78
CA PRO A 19 6.35 2.79 18.41
C PRO A 19 6.31 2.91 16.88
N PRO A 20 6.04 4.10 16.32
CA PRO A 20 6.27 4.32 14.90
C PRO A 20 7.73 3.97 14.63
N LEU A 21 7.94 2.97 13.75
CA LEU A 21 9.28 2.65 13.28
C LEU A 21 9.89 3.92 12.66
N PRO A 22 11.20 4.13 12.83
CA PRO A 22 11.83 5.40 12.53
C PRO A 22 11.51 5.80 11.10
N VAL A 23 10.90 6.97 10.94
CA VAL A 23 10.86 7.69 9.67
C VAL A 23 12.31 8.02 9.37
N ASN A 24 12.98 7.12 8.66
CA ASN A 24 14.37 7.30 8.28
C ASN A 24 14.41 8.36 7.17
N ASN A 25 14.34 9.62 7.59
CA ASN A 25 14.67 10.78 6.76
C ASN A 25 16.19 10.90 6.55
N ALA A 26 16.96 9.85 6.87
CA ALA A 26 18.37 9.79 6.52
C ALA A 26 18.50 9.86 4.99
N PRO A 27 19.24 10.83 4.45
CA PRO A 27 19.64 10.79 3.06
C PRO A 27 20.41 9.49 2.86
N LEU A 28 19.91 8.63 1.97
CA LEU A 28 20.68 7.47 1.54
C LEU A 28 22.03 7.98 0.99
N PRO A 29 23.14 7.25 1.23
CA PRO A 29 24.43 7.65 0.72
C PRO A 29 24.32 7.82 -0.80
N ILE A 30 24.84 8.93 -1.31
CA ILE A 30 24.87 9.26 -2.74
C ILE A 30 25.88 8.32 -3.41
N HIS A 31 25.53 7.04 -3.52
CA HIS A 31 26.08 6.17 -4.53
C HIS A 31 25.30 6.44 -5.80
N SER A 32 26.02 6.61 -6.91
CA SER A 32 25.47 6.71 -8.27
C SER A 32 24.57 5.49 -8.54
N SER A 33 23.30 5.60 -8.17
CA SER A 33 22.35 4.49 -8.27
C SER A 33 21.94 4.35 -9.72
N THR A 34 22.02 3.14 -10.25
CA THR A 34 21.53 2.83 -11.58
C THR A 34 20.02 3.12 -11.66
N LEU A 35 19.51 3.42 -12.86
CA LEU A 35 18.08 3.64 -13.09
C LEU A 35 17.22 2.48 -12.55
N SER A 36 17.71 1.24 -12.72
CA SER A 36 17.07 0.03 -12.22
C SER A 36 16.98 -0.01 -10.68
N GLN A 37 18.01 0.45 -9.97
CA GLN A 37 18.00 0.52 -8.52
C GLN A 37 16.99 1.57 -8.03
N GLN A 38 16.97 2.75 -8.65
CA GLN A 38 16.02 3.81 -8.31
C GLN A 38 14.57 3.35 -8.53
N PHE A 39 14.31 2.67 -9.65
CA PHE A 39 13.00 2.10 -9.93
C PHE A 39 12.61 1.04 -8.90
N ALA A 40 13.51 0.12 -8.55
CA ALA A 40 13.26 -0.87 -7.51
C ALA A 40 12.90 -0.22 -6.16
N ASP A 41 13.57 0.87 -5.78
CA ASP A 41 13.32 1.59 -4.54
C ASP A 41 11.97 2.32 -4.54
N ILE A 42 11.52 2.83 -5.70
CA ILE A 42 10.16 3.38 -5.86
C ILE A 42 9.12 2.27 -5.67
N ILE A 43 9.31 1.12 -6.31
CA ILE A 43 8.38 -0.02 -6.17
C ILE A 43 8.33 -0.54 -4.74
N ARG A 44 9.47 -0.63 -4.04
CA ARG A 44 9.53 -1.01 -2.63
C ARG A 44 8.75 -0.04 -1.75
N ARG A 45 8.95 1.28 -1.94
CA ARG A 45 8.21 2.32 -1.20
C ARG A 45 6.71 2.23 -1.46
N TYR A 46 6.30 2.06 -2.70
CA TYR A 46 4.90 1.87 -3.06
C TYR A 46 4.29 0.65 -2.34
N LYS A 47 4.96 -0.52 -2.40
CA LYS A 47 4.52 -1.74 -1.68
C LYS A 47 4.42 -1.50 -0.17
N TYR A 48 5.39 -0.80 0.42
CA TYR A 48 5.39 -0.45 1.84
C TYR A 48 4.18 0.41 2.22
N HIS A 49 3.92 1.50 1.50
CA HIS A 49 2.78 2.37 1.78
C HIS A 49 1.45 1.64 1.60
N LEU A 50 1.34 0.79 0.59
CA LEU A 50 0.15 -0.03 0.37
C LEU A 50 -0.15 -0.95 1.55
N GLN A 51 0.86 -1.66 2.07
CA GLN A 51 0.73 -2.51 3.25
C GLN A 51 0.39 -1.70 4.51
N HIS A 52 0.95 -0.50 4.64
CA HIS A 52 0.68 0.38 5.76
C HIS A 52 -0.77 0.85 5.78
N VAL A 53 -1.30 1.33 4.65
CA VAL A 53 -2.70 1.73 4.51
C VAL A 53 -3.63 0.55 4.84
N GLN A 54 -3.32 -0.65 4.37
CA GLN A 54 -4.10 -1.85 4.68
C GLN A 54 -4.10 -2.18 6.18
N ARG A 55 -2.97 -1.99 6.87
CA ARG A 55 -2.89 -2.20 8.32
C ARG A 55 -3.75 -1.18 9.07
N LEU A 56 -3.61 0.09 8.74
CA LEU A 56 -4.43 1.16 9.35
C LEU A 56 -5.93 0.88 9.19
N PHE A 57 -6.32 0.36 8.03
CA PHE A 57 -7.71 0.00 7.78
C PHE A 57 -8.20 -1.14 8.68
N LYS A 58 -7.42 -2.22 8.79
CA LYS A 58 -7.72 -3.34 9.69
C LYS A 58 -7.80 -2.90 11.15
N GLU A 59 -6.90 -2.02 11.57
CA GLU A 59 -6.89 -1.46 12.94
C GLU A 59 -8.13 -0.59 13.18
N THR A 60 -8.51 0.24 12.20
CA THR A 60 -9.71 1.07 12.29
C THR A 60 -10.98 0.23 12.37
N ASP A 61 -11.10 -0.82 11.55
CA ASP A 61 -12.21 -1.77 11.59
C ASP A 61 -12.29 -2.50 12.94
N LYS A 62 -11.13 -2.88 13.49
CA LYS A 62 -11.06 -3.50 14.81
C LYS A 62 -11.56 -2.54 15.90
N SER A 63 -11.05 -1.32 15.93
CA SER A 63 -11.48 -0.30 16.91
C SER A 63 -12.98 0.01 16.78
N TYR A 64 -13.51 0.02 15.56
CA TYR A 64 -14.94 0.21 15.34
C TYR A 64 -15.77 -0.92 15.95
N ASN A 65 -15.37 -2.18 15.73
CA ASN A 65 -16.05 -3.34 16.30
C ASN A 65 -16.01 -3.30 17.83
N GLU A 66 -14.86 -2.96 18.43
CA GLU A 66 -14.72 -2.82 19.89
C GLU A 66 -15.66 -1.74 20.46
N ILE A 67 -15.79 -0.59 19.80
CA ILE A 67 -16.72 0.50 20.19
C ILE A 67 -18.18 0.04 20.08
N ASN A 68 -18.52 -0.70 19.04
CA ASN A 68 -19.88 -1.21 18.83
C ASN A 68 -20.25 -2.25 19.90
N GLU A 69 -19.33 -3.15 20.24
CA GLU A 69 -19.52 -4.15 21.30
C GLU A 69 -19.70 -3.52 22.68
N THR A 70 -18.95 -2.46 22.99
CA THR A 70 -19.07 -1.75 24.28
C THR A 70 -20.29 -0.83 24.38
N ARG A 71 -21.10 -0.70 23.32
CA ARG A 71 -22.33 0.14 23.25
C ARG A 71 -22.13 1.58 23.76
N VAL A 72 -20.91 2.11 23.67
CA VAL A 72 -20.54 3.43 24.21
C VAL A 72 -21.18 4.56 23.41
N LEU A 73 -21.47 4.33 22.13
CA LEU A 73 -22.08 5.30 21.23
C LEU A 73 -23.43 4.82 20.71
N THR A 74 -24.33 5.77 20.44
CA THR A 74 -25.60 5.49 19.77
C THR A 74 -25.36 5.03 18.33
N SER A 75 -26.19 4.10 17.85
CA SER A 75 -26.09 3.48 16.51
C SER A 75 -25.96 4.49 15.37
N ASP A 76 -26.62 5.65 15.49
CA ASP A 76 -26.57 6.75 14.48
C ASP A 76 -25.21 7.47 14.39
N LYS A 77 -24.46 7.55 15.49
CA LYS A 77 -23.11 8.15 15.47
C LYS A 77 -22.08 7.17 14.93
N ILE A 78 -22.27 5.90 15.27
CA ILE A 78 -21.47 4.76 14.82
C ILE A 78 -21.54 4.64 13.29
N SER A 79 -22.75 4.62 12.72
CA SER A 79 -22.96 4.52 11.27
C SER A 79 -22.39 5.70 10.45
N LYS A 80 -22.28 6.91 11.03
CA LYS A 80 -21.63 8.07 10.38
C LYS A 80 -20.09 8.01 10.43
N MET A 81 -19.51 7.28 11.38
CA MET A 81 -18.07 7.09 11.51
C MET A 81 -17.55 5.88 10.71
N GLN A 82 -18.45 5.02 10.25
CA GLN A 82 -18.09 3.83 9.53
C GLN A 82 -17.54 4.18 8.15
N ILE A 83 -16.43 3.55 7.77
CA ILE A 83 -15.85 3.76 6.45
C ILE A 83 -16.83 3.26 5.39
N ALA A 84 -17.05 4.07 4.37
CA ALA A 84 -17.99 3.77 3.30
C ALA A 84 -17.67 2.43 2.65
N LYS A 85 -18.72 1.70 2.27
CA LYS A 85 -18.58 0.40 1.60
C LYS A 85 -17.75 0.50 0.31
N SER A 86 -17.89 1.60 -0.43
CA SER A 86 -17.10 1.89 -1.63
C SER A 86 -15.59 1.93 -1.34
N ASP A 87 -15.20 2.54 -0.23
CA ASP A 87 -13.79 2.69 0.14
C ASP A 87 -13.20 1.37 0.59
N ARG A 88 -14.00 0.53 1.27
CA ARG A 88 -13.65 -0.86 1.59
C ARG A 88 -13.38 -1.66 0.31
N GLU A 89 -14.31 -1.62 -0.63
CA GLU A 89 -14.20 -2.32 -1.92
C GLU A 89 -12.97 -1.85 -2.71
N TYR A 90 -12.70 -0.54 -2.70
CA TYR A 90 -11.50 0.03 -3.31
C TYR A 90 -10.20 -0.49 -2.67
N LEU A 91 -10.12 -0.47 -1.34
CA LEU A 91 -8.94 -0.93 -0.59
C LEU A 91 -8.71 -2.44 -0.71
N ASP A 92 -9.78 -3.22 -0.81
CA ASP A 92 -9.68 -4.65 -1.11
C ASP A 92 -9.20 -4.88 -2.54
N ALA A 93 -9.69 -4.11 -3.51
CA ALA A 93 -9.19 -4.15 -4.88
C ALA A 93 -7.70 -3.77 -4.98
N LEU A 94 -7.22 -2.86 -4.13
CA LEU A 94 -5.80 -2.51 -4.07
C LEU A 94 -4.89 -3.69 -3.65
N LYS A 95 -5.41 -4.73 -3.00
CA LYS A 95 -4.62 -5.95 -2.68
C LYS A 95 -4.28 -6.78 -3.90
N THR A 96 -5.17 -6.78 -4.90
CA THR A 96 -5.11 -7.68 -6.05
C THR A 96 -4.76 -6.95 -7.35
N ARG A 97 -4.86 -5.61 -7.37
CA ARG A 97 -4.54 -4.81 -8.54
C ARG A 97 -3.03 -4.79 -8.81
N PRO A 98 -2.57 -5.28 -9.97
CA PRO A 98 -1.17 -5.15 -10.36
C PRO A 98 -0.85 -3.69 -10.65
N LEU A 99 0.36 -3.26 -10.30
CA LEU A 99 0.89 -1.98 -10.76
C LEU A 99 1.18 -2.10 -12.26
N ALA A 100 0.62 -1.18 -13.05
CA ALA A 100 0.85 -1.10 -14.48
C ALA A 100 1.67 0.16 -14.82
N LEU A 101 2.73 -0.02 -15.60
CA LEU A 101 3.50 1.07 -16.20
C LEU A 101 3.25 1.04 -17.71
N ILE A 102 2.76 2.15 -18.26
CA ILE A 102 2.51 2.30 -19.69
C ILE A 102 3.63 3.14 -20.28
N ILE A 103 4.33 2.61 -21.28
CA ILE A 103 5.45 3.27 -21.96
C ILE A 103 5.05 3.50 -23.42
N CYS A 104 4.87 4.76 -23.81
CA CYS A 104 4.47 5.16 -25.15
C CYS A 104 5.55 6.02 -25.79
N SER A 105 5.92 5.71 -27.03
CA SER A 105 6.88 6.49 -27.82
C SER A 105 6.83 6.03 -29.29
N GLN A 106 7.38 6.82 -30.20
CA GLN A 106 7.47 6.53 -31.64
C GLN A 106 8.16 5.19 -31.93
N THR A 107 7.91 4.60 -33.10
CA THR A 107 8.57 3.37 -33.52
C THR A 107 10.10 3.56 -33.56
N TYR A 108 10.85 2.53 -33.16
CA TYR A 108 12.33 2.54 -33.11
C TYR A 108 12.99 3.51 -32.11
N SER A 109 12.23 4.09 -31.18
CA SER A 109 12.78 4.98 -30.15
C SER A 109 13.51 4.29 -28.99
N GLY A 110 13.78 2.98 -29.10
CA GLY A 110 14.49 2.24 -28.06
C GLY A 110 13.64 1.83 -26.85
N LYS A 111 12.31 1.75 -26.97
CA LYS A 111 11.41 1.31 -25.87
C LYS A 111 11.83 -0.04 -25.26
N SER A 112 12.13 -1.03 -26.10
CA SER A 112 12.57 -2.36 -25.63
C SER A 112 13.86 -2.27 -24.82
N ARG A 113 14.85 -1.52 -25.33
CA ARG A 113 16.12 -1.26 -24.65
C ARG A 113 15.90 -0.55 -23.32
N PHE A 114 15.07 0.49 -23.29
CA PHE A 114 14.72 1.20 -22.06
C PHE A 114 14.10 0.27 -21.01
N VAL A 115 13.15 -0.58 -21.41
CA VAL A 115 12.53 -1.56 -20.49
C VAL A 115 13.56 -2.57 -19.99
N ASN A 116 14.44 -3.05 -20.86
CA ASN A 116 15.49 -3.99 -20.49
C ASN A 116 16.46 -3.37 -19.47
N GLU A 117 16.89 -2.13 -19.69
CA GLU A 117 17.73 -1.36 -18.77
C GLU A 117 17.01 -1.07 -17.44
N LEU A 118 15.73 -0.67 -17.50
CA LEU A 118 14.90 -0.39 -16.32
C LEU A 118 14.76 -1.63 -15.42
N LEU A 119 14.61 -2.81 -16.03
CA LEU A 119 14.46 -4.08 -15.33
C LEU A 119 15.78 -4.82 -15.06
N ASN A 120 16.88 -4.28 -15.58
CA ASN A 120 18.20 -4.89 -15.55
C ASN A 120 18.22 -6.33 -16.11
N GLU A 121 17.39 -6.59 -17.12
CA GLU A 121 17.18 -7.91 -17.74
C GLU A 121 16.86 -7.75 -19.23
N THR A 122 17.39 -8.61 -20.10
CA THR A 122 17.08 -8.61 -21.54
C THR A 122 15.80 -9.39 -21.82
N LEU A 123 14.65 -8.76 -21.58
CA LEU A 123 13.33 -9.38 -21.69
C LEU A 123 12.68 -9.16 -23.06
N LEU A 124 12.85 -7.96 -23.62
CA LEU A 124 12.23 -7.57 -24.88
C LEU A 124 13.25 -7.63 -26.02
N PRO A 125 12.83 -8.10 -27.22
CA PRO A 125 13.68 -8.07 -28.39
C PRO A 125 13.96 -6.62 -28.78
N GLU A 126 15.23 -6.33 -29.04
CA GLU A 126 15.70 -5.03 -29.52
C GLU A 126 15.70 -4.95 -31.06
N SER A 127 15.44 -6.07 -31.73
CA SER A 127 15.42 -6.19 -33.19
C SER A 127 14.34 -5.29 -33.82
N PRO A 128 14.63 -4.64 -34.96
CA PRO A 128 13.68 -3.77 -35.66
C PRO A 128 12.54 -4.53 -36.36
N HIS A 129 12.55 -5.86 -36.37
CA HIS A 129 11.50 -6.70 -36.95
C HIS A 129 10.34 -6.97 -35.98
N ILE A 130 9.77 -5.90 -35.43
CA ILE A 130 8.55 -6.00 -34.62
C ILE A 130 7.37 -5.67 -35.53
N ASN A 131 6.40 -6.59 -35.61
CA ASN A 131 5.12 -6.32 -36.26
C ASN A 131 4.52 -5.06 -35.63
N LYS A 132 4.26 -4.03 -36.45
CA LYS A 132 3.93 -2.66 -36.01
C LYS A 132 2.64 -2.54 -35.17
N ASN A 133 1.90 -3.62 -34.98
CA ASN A 133 0.59 -3.66 -34.34
C ASN A 133 0.57 -4.43 -33.00
N ASP A 134 1.69 -4.98 -32.54
CA ASP A 134 1.70 -5.80 -31.32
C ASP A 134 1.85 -4.93 -30.07
N VAL A 135 0.81 -4.94 -29.23
CA VAL A 135 0.88 -4.43 -27.86
C VAL A 135 1.52 -5.50 -26.98
N VAL A 136 2.78 -5.30 -26.59
CA VAL A 136 3.47 -6.20 -25.67
C VAL A 136 3.02 -5.91 -24.24
N ARG A 137 2.14 -6.75 -23.70
CA ARG A 137 1.76 -6.71 -22.29
C ARG A 137 2.75 -7.53 -21.48
N MET A 138 3.66 -6.86 -20.78
CA MET A 138 4.58 -7.52 -19.87
C MET A 138 3.99 -7.56 -18.47
N VAL A 139 3.73 -8.77 -17.96
CA VAL A 139 3.25 -9.00 -16.60
C VAL A 139 4.40 -9.63 -15.81
N ARG A 140 5.23 -8.80 -15.16
CA ARG A 140 6.24 -9.31 -14.23
C ARG A 140 5.60 -9.42 -12.84
N ILE A 141 5.21 -10.64 -12.47
CA ILE A 141 4.81 -10.97 -11.10
C ILE A 141 6.01 -11.63 -10.41
N LYS A 142 6.63 -10.91 -9.48
CA LYS A 142 7.36 -11.46 -8.33
C LYS A 142 7.08 -10.60 -7.08
#